data_AF-A0A8S9QEQ2-F1
#
_entry.id   AF-A0A8S9QEQ2-F1
#
_cell.length_a   1.000
_cell.length_b   1.000
_cell.length_c   1.000
_cell.angle_alpha   90.00
_cell.angle_beta   90.00
_cell.angle_gamma   90.00
#
_symmetry.space_group_name_H-M   'P 1'
#
loop_
_entity.id
_entity.type
_entity.pdbx_description
1 polymer ?
#
loop_
_entity_poly.entity_id
_entity_poly.type
_entity_poly.pdbx_seq_one_letter_code
_entity_poly.pdbx_strand_id
1 'polypeptide(L)'
;MAEIGGIRCGCRGVSGGTFFHPGGFSCFLEQRATRNRNFFRNVSYVPSFKRGRLITKRSSVAGNSRIFSMDAREKSRSFVLVSSRHKKVPVYVMMPIDTFGIDASGCPIIKRLKALTVSLKALKLAGVHGVAVEVWWGIVERFCPLEFKWSLYEELFRLISEAGLKLHVSLCFHSNMHLFGGKGGISLPLWIREIGDVNKDIYYRDKNGFSNNDYLTLGVDQLPLFGGRTAVQCYEDFMLSFSTKFEPYFGNVIEEIGVGLGPSGELRYPAHPSGDGRWKFPGIGEFQCHDKYMMENLMTVASQEGKPQWGSRDPPSAGCYNSFPSGVPFFEEGHDNFLSDYGRFFLEWYSGKLICHADAILAKAADVLRRRQEEEKRSVMLVAKIGGIYWWYKTSSHPAELTAGYYNTALRDGYDPVASVLSRHGAALHIPCLDMADCETPEKYLCSPEGLLRQIHDVSKKRTIQVTGGNTSERFDQMGLRQIRENCVQPNGETVRSFTFFRLNEKIFRVENWNNFVPFIRQMSADV
;
A
#
# COMPACT_ATOMS: atom_id res chain seq x y z
N MET A 1 31.50 60.13 14.27
CA MET A 1 32.20 58.83 14.20
C MET A 1 31.32 57.90 13.38
N ALA A 2 31.61 57.46 12.16
CA ALA A 2 32.72 57.66 11.23
C ALA A 2 32.17 57.42 9.79
N GLU A 3 32.69 58.20 8.83
CA GLU A 3 32.89 57.99 7.36
C GLU A 3 31.80 57.30 6.51
N ILE A 4 31.04 57.97 5.61
CA ILE A 4 31.36 58.46 4.22
C ILE A 4 32.07 57.36 3.40
N GLY A 5 31.57 56.78 2.29
CA GLY A 5 30.65 57.22 1.24
C GLY A 5 31.37 57.07 -0.12
N GLY A 6 30.82 56.33 -1.10
CA GLY A 6 31.48 56.21 -2.41
C GLY A 6 30.84 55.27 -3.44
N ILE A 7 29.97 55.83 -4.26
CA ILE A 7 29.32 55.28 -5.47
C ILE A 7 30.32 55.23 -6.65
N ARG A 8 30.23 54.22 -7.54
CA ARG A 8 30.33 54.46 -9.01
C ARG A 8 29.76 53.34 -9.89
N CYS A 9 29.03 53.82 -10.89
CA CYS A 9 28.42 53.16 -12.04
C CYS A 9 29.43 53.01 -13.20
N GLY A 10 29.17 52.10 -14.14
CA GLY A 10 29.90 52.01 -15.41
C GLY A 10 29.33 50.97 -16.38
N CYS A 11 28.32 51.36 -17.16
CA CYS A 11 27.94 50.66 -18.40
C CYS A 11 28.87 51.08 -19.56
N ARG A 12 29.29 50.13 -20.40
CA ARG A 12 29.50 50.32 -21.86
C ARG A 12 29.32 48.98 -22.57
N GLY A 13 28.63 49.01 -23.71
CA GLY A 13 28.49 47.88 -24.62
C GLY A 13 29.19 48.09 -25.96
N VAL A 14 28.89 47.16 -26.87
CA VAL A 14 28.79 47.23 -28.34
C VAL A 14 29.75 46.32 -29.15
N SER A 15 29.09 45.37 -29.84
CA SER A 15 29.29 44.79 -31.19
C SER A 15 30.44 43.83 -31.55
N GLY A 16 30.08 42.79 -32.32
CA GLY A 16 30.96 42.12 -33.30
C GLY A 16 30.70 40.63 -33.45
N GLY A 17 29.95 40.19 -34.48
CA GLY A 17 29.46 38.81 -34.64
C GLY A 17 30.42 37.78 -35.22
N THR A 18 29.97 36.53 -35.31
CA THR A 18 30.16 35.63 -36.46
C THR A 18 29.32 34.36 -36.26
N PHE A 19 28.59 34.01 -37.33
CA PHE A 19 27.85 32.77 -37.53
C PHE A 19 28.79 31.56 -37.58
N PHE A 20 28.42 30.44 -36.93
CA PHE A 20 28.72 29.08 -37.42
C PHE A 20 27.70 28.07 -36.85
N HIS A 21 26.88 27.49 -37.74
CA HIS A 21 26.26 26.16 -37.63
C HIS A 21 27.35 25.07 -37.80
N PRO A 22 27.15 23.77 -37.45
CA PRO A 22 25.98 22.91 -37.75
C PRO A 22 25.62 21.93 -36.59
N GLY A 23 24.58 21.09 -36.63
CA GLY A 23 23.66 20.71 -37.69
C GLY A 23 22.47 19.95 -37.07
N GLY A 24 21.29 20.18 -37.63
CA GLY A 24 20.08 19.42 -37.30
C GLY A 24 19.99 18.15 -38.13
N PHE A 25 19.43 17.11 -37.52
CA PHE A 25 18.73 16.06 -38.24
C PHE A 25 17.23 16.26 -38.01
N SER A 26 16.55 16.68 -39.07
CA SER A 26 15.10 16.66 -39.19
C SER A 26 14.70 15.30 -39.75
N CYS A 27 13.71 14.65 -39.14
CA CYS A 27 12.87 13.71 -39.86
C CYS A 27 11.40 14.00 -39.53
N PHE A 28 10.73 14.53 -40.55
CA PHE A 28 9.29 14.71 -40.66
C PHE A 28 8.57 13.37 -40.51
N LEU A 29 7.40 13.36 -39.86
CA LEU A 29 6.27 12.58 -40.35
C LEU A 29 4.95 13.29 -40.06
N GLU A 30 4.06 13.16 -41.04
CA GLU A 30 2.94 14.04 -41.36
C GLU A 30 1.74 13.92 -40.41
N GLN A 31 1.09 15.07 -40.20
CA GLN A 31 -0.31 15.13 -39.79
C GLN A 31 -1.20 14.70 -40.96
N ARG A 32 -2.01 13.64 -40.75
CA ARG A 32 -3.21 13.39 -41.55
C ARG A 32 -4.44 13.41 -40.66
N ALA A 33 -5.19 14.50 -40.80
CA ALA A 33 -6.56 14.60 -40.32
C ALA A 33 -7.47 13.71 -41.17
N THR A 34 -8.17 12.77 -40.54
CA THR A 34 -9.41 12.21 -41.09
C THR A 34 -10.47 12.20 -40.00
N ARG A 35 -11.53 12.98 -40.24
CA ARG A 35 -12.81 12.91 -39.52
C ARG A 35 -13.39 11.50 -39.73
N ASN A 36 -13.78 10.83 -38.67
CA ASN A 36 -14.93 9.94 -38.75
C ASN A 36 -15.76 9.97 -37.47
N ARG A 37 -17.05 10.21 -37.69
CA ARG A 37 -18.13 10.25 -36.71
C ARG A 37 -18.58 8.83 -36.35
N ASN A 38 -19.24 8.74 -35.20
CA ASN A 38 -20.13 7.67 -34.73
C ASN A 38 -19.49 6.42 -34.17
N PHE A 39 -19.43 6.29 -32.83
CA PHE A 39 -19.70 5.05 -32.11
C PHE A 39 -20.10 5.38 -30.66
N PHE A 40 -21.38 5.72 -30.45
CA PHE A 40 -22.03 5.61 -29.14
C PHE A 40 -23.07 4.50 -29.24
N ARG A 41 -22.83 3.37 -28.57
CA ARG A 41 -23.85 2.58 -27.85
C ARG A 41 -23.28 1.29 -27.27
N ASN A 42 -23.82 0.95 -26.09
CA ASN A 42 -23.79 -0.33 -25.39
C ASN A 42 -22.68 -0.52 -24.34
N VAL A 43 -22.96 -0.02 -23.13
CA VAL A 43 -22.60 -0.75 -21.90
C VAL A 43 -23.87 -0.87 -21.06
N SER A 44 -24.15 -2.10 -20.67
CA SER A 44 -25.39 -2.60 -20.07
C SER A 44 -25.55 -2.16 -18.61
N TYR A 45 -26.74 -1.65 -18.29
CA TYR A 45 -27.20 -1.33 -16.93
C TYR A 45 -27.60 -2.61 -16.16
N VAL A 46 -27.17 -2.71 -14.90
CA VAL A 46 -27.72 -3.63 -13.90
C VAL A 46 -28.82 -2.88 -13.12
N PRO A 47 -30.07 -3.39 -13.01
CA PRO A 47 -31.12 -2.67 -12.31
C PRO A 47 -31.20 -3.02 -10.82
N SER A 48 -31.36 -1.97 -10.02
CA SER A 48 -31.68 -1.97 -8.59
C SER A 48 -33.09 -2.50 -8.33
N PHE A 49 -33.23 -3.49 -7.44
CA PHE A 49 -34.53 -4.01 -7.01
C PHE A 49 -35.20 -3.09 -5.99
N LYS A 50 -36.37 -2.54 -6.37
CA LYS A 50 -37.34 -1.92 -5.44
C LYS A 50 -38.31 -2.97 -4.89
N ARG A 51 -38.61 -2.85 -3.59
CA ARG A 51 -39.67 -3.57 -2.87
C ARG A 51 -41.04 -3.33 -3.52
N GLY A 52 -41.79 -4.42 -3.72
CA GLY A 52 -43.24 -4.40 -3.91
C GLY A 52 -43.87 -5.55 -3.14
N ARG A 53 -44.61 -5.23 -2.07
CA ARG A 53 -45.57 -6.14 -1.43
C ARG A 53 -46.76 -6.31 -2.36
N LEU A 54 -47.22 -7.54 -2.61
CA LEU A 54 -48.63 -7.84 -2.89
C LEU A 54 -48.94 -9.26 -2.41
N ILE A 55 -50.00 -9.35 -1.61
CA ILE A 55 -50.60 -10.54 -1.01
C ILE A 55 -51.64 -11.08 -1.99
N THR A 56 -51.74 -12.41 -2.18
CA THR A 56 -53.03 -13.12 -2.30
C THR A 56 -52.89 -14.63 -2.14
N LYS A 57 -53.97 -15.20 -1.57
CA LYS A 57 -54.18 -16.53 -0.98
C LYS A 57 -54.38 -17.67 -2.00
N ARG A 58 -54.09 -18.90 -1.53
CA ARG A 58 -54.84 -20.20 -1.62
C ARG A 58 -53.83 -21.34 -1.83
N SER A 59 -53.97 -22.57 -1.31
CA SER A 59 -54.94 -23.24 -0.46
C SER A 59 -54.31 -24.57 -0.01
N SER A 60 -54.66 -25.02 1.19
CA SER A 60 -54.30 -26.30 1.81
C SER A 60 -54.97 -27.51 1.16
N VAL A 61 -54.26 -28.64 1.04
CA VAL A 61 -54.85 -29.99 1.07
C VAL A 61 -53.92 -30.90 1.88
N ALA A 62 -54.47 -31.47 2.95
CA ALA A 62 -53.86 -32.50 3.78
C ALA A 62 -54.26 -33.90 3.26
N GLY A 63 -53.37 -34.89 3.44
CA GLY A 63 -53.64 -36.29 3.15
C GLY A 63 -52.68 -37.23 3.89
N ASN A 64 -53.19 -37.81 4.98
CA ASN A 64 -52.73 -39.01 5.72
C ASN A 64 -52.28 -40.15 4.78
N SER A 65 -51.39 -41.11 5.07
CA SER A 65 -50.93 -41.73 6.33
C SER A 65 -49.86 -42.81 6.04
N ARG A 66 -49.15 -43.22 7.11
CA ARG A 66 -48.67 -44.58 7.47
C ARG A 66 -47.17 -44.77 7.70
N ILE A 67 -46.94 -45.06 8.97
CA ILE A 67 -45.79 -45.57 9.70
C ILE A 67 -45.23 -46.85 9.08
N PHE A 68 -43.91 -46.90 8.91
CA PHE A 68 -43.11 -48.10 9.16
C PHE A 68 -41.97 -47.73 10.10
N SER A 69 -41.94 -48.44 11.23
CA SER A 69 -40.85 -48.48 12.20
C SER A 69 -39.88 -49.58 11.80
N MET A 70 -38.56 -49.32 11.88
CA MET A 70 -37.61 -50.12 12.66
C MET A 70 -36.18 -49.57 12.48
N ASP A 71 -35.47 -49.56 13.61
CA ASP A 71 -34.08 -49.20 13.84
C ASP A 71 -33.07 -49.74 12.83
N ALA A 72 -32.06 -48.92 12.51
CA ALA A 72 -30.68 -49.37 12.39
C ALA A 72 -29.67 -48.21 12.38
N ARG A 73 -28.93 -48.09 13.49
CA ARG A 73 -27.51 -47.75 13.56
C ARG A 73 -27.08 -46.36 13.07
N GLU A 74 -26.90 -45.48 14.06
CA GLU A 74 -25.77 -44.55 14.10
C GLU A 74 -24.49 -45.21 13.57
N LYS A 75 -23.99 -44.72 12.43
CA LYS A 75 -22.57 -44.82 12.09
C LYS A 75 -22.08 -43.52 11.50
N SER A 76 -21.17 -42.92 12.28
CA SER A 76 -20.05 -42.13 11.83
C SER A 76 -20.36 -40.76 11.26
N ARG A 77 -20.74 -39.83 12.14
CA ARG A 77 -20.14 -38.50 12.10
C ARG A 77 -18.64 -38.71 12.29
N SER A 78 -17.89 -38.69 11.20
CA SER A 78 -16.46 -38.48 11.27
C SER A 78 -16.27 -37.11 11.92
N PHE A 79 -16.00 -37.11 13.22
CA PHE A 79 -15.28 -36.02 13.84
C PHE A 79 -14.03 -35.84 12.99
N VAL A 80 -14.03 -34.82 12.16
CA VAL A 80 -12.77 -34.26 11.66
C VAL A 80 -12.08 -33.82 12.93
N LEU A 81 -11.18 -34.68 13.41
CA LEU A 81 -10.14 -34.31 14.35
C LEU A 81 -9.57 -33.00 13.82
N VAL A 82 -9.88 -31.91 14.52
CA VAL A 82 -9.11 -30.68 14.43
C VAL A 82 -7.73 -31.08 14.92
N SER A 83 -6.92 -31.58 13.99
CA SER A 83 -5.51 -31.78 14.18
C SER A 83 -4.96 -30.40 14.54
N SER A 84 -4.63 -30.20 15.82
CA SER A 84 -3.80 -29.08 16.28
C SER A 84 -2.42 -29.22 15.65
N ARG A 85 -2.32 -28.92 14.34
CA ARG A 85 -1.03 -28.75 13.69
C ARG A 85 -0.53 -27.38 14.09
N HIS A 86 0.20 -27.36 15.19
CA HIS A 86 1.07 -26.27 15.63
C HIS A 86 1.76 -25.65 14.41
N LYS A 87 1.51 -24.37 14.12
CA LYS A 87 1.98 -23.72 12.88
C LYS A 87 3.18 -22.83 13.16
N LYS A 88 4.35 -23.28 12.69
CA LYS A 88 5.57 -22.47 12.60
C LYS A 88 5.31 -21.20 11.81
N VAL A 89 5.82 -20.06 12.28
CA VAL A 89 5.73 -18.78 11.57
C VAL A 89 7.09 -18.49 10.93
N PRO A 90 7.24 -18.63 9.61
CA PRO A 90 8.50 -18.33 8.94
C PRO A 90 8.85 -16.85 9.09
N VAL A 91 10.10 -16.59 9.50
CA VAL A 91 10.61 -15.24 9.68
C VAL A 91 11.43 -14.81 8.47
N TYR A 92 11.05 -13.67 7.90
CA TYR A 92 11.80 -12.95 6.88
C TYR A 92 12.42 -11.71 7.51
N VAL A 93 13.50 -11.20 6.92
CA VAL A 93 14.12 -9.94 7.34
C VAL A 93 14.12 -8.94 6.19
N MET A 94 13.57 -7.75 6.42
CA MET A 94 13.54 -6.67 5.43
C MET A 94 14.94 -6.12 5.17
N MET A 95 15.29 -5.90 3.91
CA MET A 95 16.60 -5.40 3.49
C MET A 95 16.92 -3.97 3.99
N PRO A 96 18.22 -3.57 4.03
CA PRO A 96 18.71 -2.19 4.23
C PRO A 96 17.88 -1.15 3.46
N ILE A 97 17.42 -0.07 4.10
CA ILE A 97 16.63 0.99 3.44
C ILE A 97 17.47 1.71 2.39
N ASP A 98 18.78 1.71 2.62
CA ASP A 98 19.82 2.26 1.77
C ASP A 98 20.53 1.17 0.94
N THR A 99 19.93 -0.03 0.78
CA THR A 99 20.49 -1.11 -0.06
C THR A 99 20.81 -0.59 -1.46
N PHE A 100 19.93 0.24 -2.00
CA PHE A 100 20.08 0.79 -3.34
C PHE A 100 20.57 2.23 -3.30
N GLY A 101 21.36 2.59 -4.30
CA GLY A 101 21.81 3.95 -4.52
C GLY A 101 21.91 4.26 -5.99
N ILE A 102 22.09 5.54 -6.27
CA ILE A 102 22.46 6.04 -7.59
C ILE A 102 23.91 6.50 -7.49
N ASP A 103 24.78 6.00 -8.36
CA ASP A 103 26.18 6.42 -8.40
C ASP A 103 26.36 7.78 -9.11
N ALA A 104 27.61 8.25 -9.20
CA ALA A 104 27.93 9.53 -9.84
C ALA A 104 27.59 9.58 -11.35
N SER A 105 27.47 8.42 -12.00
CA SER A 105 27.09 8.30 -13.41
C SER A 105 25.57 8.27 -13.62
N GLY A 106 24.78 8.25 -12.54
CA GLY A 106 23.33 8.13 -12.60
C GLY A 106 22.84 6.69 -12.67
N CYS A 107 23.73 5.70 -12.53
CA CYS A 107 23.39 4.29 -12.59
C CYS A 107 22.97 3.74 -11.21
N PRO A 108 21.89 2.93 -11.14
CA PRO A 108 21.53 2.22 -9.92
C PRO A 108 22.59 1.18 -9.52
N ILE A 109 22.93 1.12 -8.23
CA ILE A 109 23.89 0.17 -7.64
C ILE A 109 23.38 -0.43 -6.33
N ILE A 110 23.90 -1.60 -5.96
CA ILE A 110 23.74 -2.19 -4.62
C ILE A 110 24.87 -1.67 -3.74
N LYS A 111 24.53 -0.87 -2.73
CA LYS A 111 25.49 -0.37 -1.75
C LYS A 111 25.97 -1.51 -0.85
N ARG A 112 27.25 -1.48 -0.47
CA ARG A 112 27.86 -2.38 0.52
C ARG A 112 27.65 -3.87 0.21
N LEU A 113 27.69 -4.27 -1.06
CA LEU A 113 27.45 -5.64 -1.53
C LEU A 113 28.18 -6.72 -0.71
N LYS A 114 29.46 -6.52 -0.39
CA LYS A 114 30.23 -7.47 0.44
C LYS A 114 29.64 -7.67 1.84
N ALA A 115 29.26 -6.57 2.51
CA ALA A 115 28.66 -6.63 3.84
C ALA A 115 27.27 -7.26 3.79
N LEU A 116 26.50 -6.98 2.72
CA LEU A 116 25.22 -7.62 2.47
C LEU A 116 25.39 -9.14 2.32
N THR A 117 26.33 -9.61 1.50
CA THR A 117 26.58 -11.05 1.31
C THR A 117 26.93 -11.76 2.61
N VAL A 118 27.75 -11.14 3.47
CA VAL A 118 28.06 -11.69 4.80
C VAL A 118 26.82 -11.70 5.70
N SER A 119 26.02 -10.63 5.67
CA SER A 119 24.78 -10.51 6.46
C SER A 119 23.77 -11.60 6.07
N LEU A 120 23.58 -11.86 4.77
CA LEU A 120 22.68 -12.93 4.29
C LEU A 120 23.10 -14.31 4.82
N LYS A 121 24.40 -14.62 4.80
CA LYS A 121 24.93 -15.87 5.38
C LYS A 121 24.69 -15.95 6.89
N ALA A 122 24.92 -14.86 7.61
CA ALA A 122 24.67 -14.81 9.05
C ALA A 122 23.18 -15.02 9.39
N LEU A 123 22.26 -14.39 8.65
CA LEU A 123 20.82 -14.60 8.79
C LEU A 123 20.44 -16.06 8.52
N LYS A 124 20.98 -16.67 7.45
CA LYS A 124 20.74 -18.08 7.16
C LYS A 124 21.20 -18.99 8.31
N LEU A 125 22.39 -18.74 8.87
CA LEU A 125 22.93 -19.48 10.02
C LEU A 125 22.09 -19.31 11.29
N ALA A 126 21.45 -18.15 11.47
CA ALA A 126 20.51 -17.90 12.57
C ALA A 126 19.19 -18.66 12.43
N GLY A 127 18.90 -19.25 11.27
CA GLY A 127 17.65 -19.95 10.98
C GLY A 127 16.57 -19.08 10.35
N VAL A 128 16.91 -17.87 9.88
CA VAL A 128 15.98 -17.01 9.14
C VAL A 128 15.55 -17.73 7.86
N HIS A 129 14.25 -17.69 7.56
CA HIS A 129 13.66 -18.41 6.43
C HIS A 129 13.94 -17.69 5.11
N GLY A 130 13.86 -16.36 5.10
CA GLY A 130 14.10 -15.56 3.91
C GLY A 130 14.36 -14.08 4.18
N VAL A 131 14.39 -13.29 3.10
CA VAL A 131 14.51 -11.83 3.17
C VAL A 131 13.40 -11.17 2.36
N ALA A 132 13.06 -9.93 2.71
CA ALA A 132 12.14 -9.11 1.94
C ALA A 132 12.91 -7.99 1.19
N VAL A 133 12.68 -7.89 -0.12
CA VAL A 133 13.35 -6.94 -1.02
C VAL A 133 12.31 -6.01 -1.66
N GLU A 134 12.62 -4.72 -1.64
CA GLU A 134 11.88 -3.70 -2.39
C GLU A 134 12.41 -3.61 -3.82
N VAL A 135 11.52 -3.82 -4.79
CA VAL A 135 11.80 -3.70 -6.22
C VAL A 135 11.24 -2.38 -6.72
N TRP A 136 12.11 -1.38 -6.80
CA TRP A 136 11.75 0.01 -7.06
C TRP A 136 11.47 0.31 -8.54
N TRP A 137 10.31 0.90 -8.81
CA TRP A 137 9.93 1.36 -10.14
C TRP A 137 10.95 2.35 -10.72
N GLY A 138 11.37 3.35 -9.93
CA GLY A 138 12.35 4.35 -10.35
C GLY A 138 13.81 3.88 -10.46
N ILE A 139 14.09 2.60 -10.18
CA ILE A 139 15.35 1.93 -10.55
C ILE A 139 15.20 1.23 -11.90
N VAL A 140 14.14 0.43 -12.04
CA VAL A 140 13.99 -0.51 -13.16
C VAL A 140 13.55 0.20 -14.44
N GLU A 141 12.54 1.07 -14.38
CA GLU A 141 12.01 1.82 -15.55
C GLU A 141 12.43 3.29 -15.48
N ARG A 142 13.67 3.54 -15.03
CA ARG A 142 14.13 4.86 -14.56
C ARG A 142 14.07 5.96 -15.62
N PHE A 143 14.55 5.70 -16.82
CA PHE A 143 14.82 6.73 -17.84
C PHE A 143 13.71 6.85 -18.87
N CYS A 144 13.24 5.72 -19.40
CA CYS A 144 12.30 5.69 -20.51
C CYS A 144 11.11 4.77 -20.19
N PRO A 145 9.90 5.13 -20.62
CA PRO A 145 8.75 4.23 -20.65
C PRO A 145 9.09 2.89 -21.32
N LEU A 146 8.66 1.77 -20.72
CA LEU A 146 8.79 0.40 -21.24
C LEU A 146 10.24 -0.14 -21.36
N GLU A 147 11.25 0.62 -20.92
CA GLU A 147 12.63 0.15 -20.85
C GLU A 147 12.98 -0.35 -19.45
N PHE A 148 12.72 -1.64 -19.20
CA PHE A 148 12.95 -2.26 -17.89
C PHE A 148 14.38 -2.82 -17.76
N LYS A 149 15.15 -2.29 -16.82
CA LYS A 149 16.51 -2.73 -16.49
C LYS A 149 16.55 -3.55 -15.20
N TRP A 150 16.68 -4.86 -15.35
CA TRP A 150 16.60 -5.82 -14.24
C TRP A 150 17.95 -6.32 -13.70
N SER A 151 19.07 -6.01 -14.37
CA SER A 151 20.40 -6.57 -14.06
C SER A 151 20.80 -6.47 -12.59
N LEU A 152 20.48 -5.35 -11.94
CA LEU A 152 20.75 -5.13 -10.53
C LEU A 152 19.98 -6.11 -9.63
N TYR A 153 18.71 -6.38 -9.93
CA TYR A 153 17.89 -7.34 -9.17
C TYR A 153 18.24 -8.79 -9.52
N GLU A 154 18.68 -9.07 -10.75
CA GLU A 154 19.21 -10.39 -11.11
C GLU A 154 20.42 -10.77 -10.26
N GLU A 155 21.37 -9.85 -10.10
CA GLU A 155 22.53 -10.08 -9.23
C GLU A 155 22.09 -10.31 -7.78
N LEU A 156 21.19 -9.48 -7.26
CA LEU A 156 20.70 -9.60 -5.89
C LEU A 156 19.95 -10.91 -5.65
N PHE A 157 19.02 -11.28 -6.53
CA PHE A 157 18.19 -12.48 -6.36
C PHE A 157 19.04 -13.75 -6.50
N ARG A 158 20.05 -13.74 -7.39
CA ARG A 158 21.05 -14.81 -7.46
C ARG A 158 21.79 -14.95 -6.13
N LEU A 159 22.29 -13.85 -5.54
CA LEU A 159 22.99 -13.90 -4.24
C LEU A 159 22.11 -14.41 -3.09
N ILE A 160 20.84 -14.01 -3.05
CA ILE A 160 19.87 -14.47 -2.05
C ILE A 160 19.60 -15.96 -2.22
N SER A 161 19.39 -16.42 -3.46
CA SER A 161 19.18 -17.82 -3.79
C SER A 161 20.41 -18.67 -3.44
N GLU A 162 21.63 -18.22 -3.77
CA GLU A 162 22.89 -18.91 -3.44
C GLU A 162 23.13 -18.99 -1.92
N ALA A 163 22.63 -18.00 -1.15
CA ALA A 163 22.65 -18.06 0.32
C ALA A 163 21.61 -19.04 0.90
N GLY A 164 20.74 -19.63 0.07
CA GLY A 164 19.71 -20.57 0.49
C GLY A 164 18.55 -19.91 1.24
N LEU A 165 18.31 -18.62 1.01
CA LEU A 165 17.21 -17.85 1.61
C LEU A 165 16.05 -17.74 0.63
N LYS A 166 14.82 -17.77 1.17
CA LYS A 166 13.61 -17.44 0.43
C LYS A 166 13.44 -15.93 0.27
N LEU A 167 12.54 -15.53 -0.60
CA LEU A 167 12.38 -14.15 -1.01
C LEU A 167 10.92 -13.72 -0.98
N HIS A 168 10.67 -12.62 -0.28
CA HIS A 168 9.49 -11.79 -0.44
C HIS A 168 9.86 -10.58 -1.29
N VAL A 169 9.09 -10.30 -2.33
CA VAL A 169 9.30 -9.15 -3.21
C VAL A 169 8.18 -8.14 -2.99
N SER A 170 8.52 -6.87 -2.81
CA SER A 170 7.56 -5.76 -2.86
C SER A 170 7.77 -4.95 -4.12
N LEU A 171 6.78 -4.90 -5.01
CA LEU A 171 6.82 -4.06 -6.21
C LEU A 171 6.50 -2.61 -5.82
N CYS A 172 7.54 -1.78 -5.74
CA CYS A 172 7.47 -0.45 -5.17
C CYS A 172 7.20 0.59 -6.26
N PHE A 173 5.91 0.89 -6.49
CA PHE A 173 5.44 2.00 -7.34
C PHE A 173 5.47 3.36 -6.63
N HIS A 174 6.21 3.48 -5.53
CA HIS A 174 6.35 4.68 -4.72
C HIS A 174 7.81 5.12 -4.60
N SER A 175 8.02 6.32 -4.08
CA SER A 175 9.33 6.88 -3.74
C SER A 175 9.61 6.78 -2.25
N ASN A 176 10.90 6.68 -1.89
CA ASN A 176 11.37 6.79 -0.51
C ASN A 176 12.26 8.02 -0.29
N MET A 177 12.20 9.00 -1.19
CA MET A 177 13.07 10.17 -1.16
C MET A 177 12.91 11.03 0.10
N HIS A 178 11.70 11.10 0.65
CA HIS A 178 11.40 11.82 1.87
C HIS A 178 12.20 11.30 3.08
N LEU A 179 12.59 10.02 3.11
CA LEU A 179 13.36 9.43 4.21
C LEU A 179 14.80 9.92 4.28
N PHE A 180 15.31 10.53 3.20
CA PHE A 180 16.69 10.98 3.10
C PHE A 180 16.82 12.49 2.89
N GLY A 181 15.82 13.27 3.31
CA GLY A 181 15.82 14.73 3.13
C GLY A 181 15.99 15.16 1.67
N GLY A 182 15.51 14.35 0.72
CA GLY A 182 15.57 14.63 -0.71
C GLY A 182 16.86 14.22 -1.43
N LYS A 183 17.88 13.66 -0.76
CA LYS A 183 19.11 13.16 -1.41
C LYS A 183 19.46 11.73 -1.00
N GLY A 184 19.70 10.86 -1.97
CA GLY A 184 20.25 9.51 -1.73
C GLY A 184 19.21 8.38 -1.61
N GLY A 185 17.91 8.71 -1.66
CA GLY A 185 16.82 7.76 -1.86
C GLY A 185 16.48 7.55 -3.34
N ILE A 186 15.44 6.77 -3.57
CA ILE A 186 14.90 6.37 -4.87
C ILE A 186 13.59 7.11 -5.10
N SER A 187 13.55 7.90 -6.18
CA SER A 187 12.33 8.57 -6.62
C SER A 187 11.46 7.65 -7.49
N LEU A 188 10.27 8.13 -7.89
CA LEU A 188 9.59 7.62 -9.08
C LEU A 188 10.49 7.76 -10.33
N PRO A 189 10.20 7.06 -11.44
CA PRO A 189 10.93 7.22 -12.70
C PRO A 189 11.11 8.68 -13.11
N LEU A 190 12.24 8.99 -13.75
CA LEU A 190 12.57 10.37 -14.12
C LEU A 190 11.57 10.93 -15.13
N TRP A 191 11.14 10.13 -16.10
CA TRP A 191 10.12 10.53 -17.07
C TRP A 191 8.74 10.80 -16.43
N ILE A 192 8.38 10.13 -15.32
CA ILE A 192 7.18 10.46 -14.52
C ILE A 192 7.37 11.81 -13.83
N ARG A 193 8.56 12.06 -13.29
CA ARG A 193 8.87 13.33 -12.62
C ARG A 193 8.80 14.50 -13.57
N GLU A 194 9.29 14.35 -14.80
CA GLU A 194 9.21 15.36 -15.86
C GLU A 194 7.74 15.73 -16.17
N ILE A 195 6.85 14.73 -16.26
CA ILE A 195 5.40 14.97 -16.40
C ILE A 195 4.88 15.74 -15.17
N GLY A 196 5.29 15.31 -13.97
CA GLY A 196 4.91 15.94 -12.72
C GLY A 196 5.49 17.34 -12.50
N ASP A 197 6.51 17.75 -13.24
CA ASP A 197 7.06 19.11 -13.21
C ASP A 197 6.19 20.08 -14.00
N VAL A 198 5.49 19.60 -15.03
CA VAL A 198 4.50 20.36 -15.79
C VAL A 198 3.10 20.27 -15.15
N ASN A 199 2.70 19.09 -14.68
CA ASN A 199 1.38 18.80 -14.14
C ASN A 199 1.48 18.22 -12.73
N LYS A 200 1.47 19.09 -11.72
CA LYS A 200 1.59 18.67 -10.32
C LYS A 200 0.36 17.92 -9.78
N ASP A 201 -0.76 17.93 -10.50
CA ASP A 201 -1.98 17.19 -10.12
C ASP A 201 -1.90 15.68 -10.42
N ILE A 202 -0.80 15.18 -10.99
CA ILE A 202 -0.59 13.71 -11.06
C ILE A 202 -0.24 13.11 -9.69
N TYR A 203 -0.02 13.95 -8.68
CA TYR A 203 0.35 13.59 -7.31
C TYR A 203 -0.78 13.94 -6.36
N TYR A 204 -0.84 13.25 -5.21
CA TYR A 204 -1.77 13.63 -4.15
C TYR A 204 -1.49 15.05 -3.67
N ARG A 205 -2.56 15.79 -3.36
CA ARG A 205 -2.48 17.17 -2.86
C ARG A 205 -3.37 17.36 -1.65
N ASP A 206 -2.86 18.14 -0.70
CA ASP A 206 -3.65 18.65 0.42
C ASP A 206 -4.37 19.95 0.06
N LYS A 207 -5.23 20.41 0.97
CA LYS A 207 -6.03 21.63 0.79
C LYS A 207 -5.21 22.91 0.62
N ASN A 208 -3.95 22.91 1.04
CA ASN A 208 -3.04 24.04 0.91
C ASN A 208 -2.24 23.97 -0.42
N GLY A 209 -2.48 22.95 -1.24
CA GLY A 209 -1.84 22.76 -2.54
C GLY A 209 -0.47 22.09 -2.48
N PHE A 210 -0.03 21.61 -1.30
CA PHE A 210 1.23 20.87 -1.21
C PHE A 210 1.08 19.50 -1.86
N SER A 211 1.98 19.19 -2.78
CA SER A 211 1.98 17.92 -3.52
C SER A 211 2.86 16.89 -2.82
N ASN A 212 2.38 15.66 -2.68
CA ASN A 212 3.17 14.51 -2.27
C ASN A 212 3.61 13.73 -3.52
N ASN A 213 4.89 13.88 -3.90
CA ASN A 213 5.47 13.23 -5.08
C ASN A 213 5.99 11.81 -4.80
N ASP A 214 5.56 11.17 -3.70
CA ASP A 214 5.96 9.79 -3.42
C ASP A 214 5.15 8.77 -4.23
N TYR A 215 3.95 9.11 -4.70
CA TYR A 215 3.07 8.20 -5.42
C TYR A 215 2.12 8.97 -6.36
N LEU A 216 1.65 8.34 -7.43
CA LEU A 216 0.65 8.94 -8.33
C LEU A 216 -0.72 8.98 -7.64
N THR A 217 -1.46 10.08 -7.75
CA THR A 217 -2.84 10.12 -7.19
C THR A 217 -3.70 9.05 -7.87
N LEU A 218 -4.55 8.36 -7.10
CA LEU A 218 -5.53 7.44 -7.70
C LEU A 218 -6.52 8.15 -8.64
N GLY A 219 -6.58 9.49 -8.59
CA GLY A 219 -7.34 10.30 -9.55
C GLY A 219 -6.87 10.12 -11.00
N VAL A 220 -5.64 9.66 -11.23
CA VAL A 220 -5.07 9.44 -12.58
C VAL A 220 -4.99 7.96 -12.98
N ASP A 221 -5.54 7.04 -12.18
CA ASP A 221 -5.46 5.59 -12.42
C ASP A 221 -5.86 5.19 -13.84
N GLN A 222 -6.90 5.82 -14.38
CA GLN A 222 -7.52 5.48 -15.67
C GLN A 222 -7.33 6.59 -16.73
N LEU A 223 -6.46 7.57 -16.48
CA LEU A 223 -6.23 8.69 -17.40
C LEU A 223 -4.94 8.46 -18.21
N PRO A 224 -4.95 8.59 -19.55
CA PRO A 224 -3.82 8.27 -20.41
C PRO A 224 -2.75 9.38 -20.44
N LEU A 225 -2.23 9.76 -19.27
CA LEU A 225 -1.31 10.88 -19.09
C LEU A 225 0.17 10.50 -19.24
N PHE A 226 0.50 9.21 -19.29
CA PHE A 226 1.86 8.67 -19.15
C PHE A 226 2.38 8.13 -20.48
N GLY A 227 2.56 9.04 -21.45
CA GLY A 227 2.92 8.66 -22.82
C GLY A 227 1.82 7.87 -23.53
N GLY A 228 0.55 8.25 -23.29
CA GLY A 228 -0.63 7.55 -23.82
C GLY A 228 -1.10 6.37 -22.96
N ARG A 229 -0.33 5.97 -21.94
CA ARG A 229 -0.71 4.94 -20.96
C ARG A 229 -1.39 5.55 -19.74
N THR A 230 -2.23 4.77 -19.09
CA THR A 230 -2.77 5.04 -17.75
C THR A 230 -1.80 4.60 -16.66
N ALA A 231 -1.96 5.09 -15.41
CA ALA A 231 -1.09 4.65 -14.31
C ALA A 231 -1.23 3.14 -14.07
N VAL A 232 -2.45 2.60 -14.11
CA VAL A 232 -2.69 1.16 -13.95
C VAL A 232 -2.01 0.34 -15.05
N GLN A 233 -1.99 0.82 -16.30
CA GLN A 233 -1.24 0.17 -17.38
C GLN A 233 0.27 0.20 -17.14
N CYS A 234 0.83 1.31 -16.64
CA CYS A 234 2.25 1.34 -16.28
C CYS A 234 2.58 0.29 -15.21
N TYR A 235 1.72 0.12 -14.20
CA TYR A 235 1.89 -0.91 -13.18
C TYR A 235 1.76 -2.33 -13.75
N GLU A 236 0.79 -2.56 -14.63
CA GLU A 236 0.60 -3.84 -15.33
C GLU A 236 1.81 -4.23 -16.17
N ASP A 237 2.32 -3.30 -17.00
CA ASP A 237 3.50 -3.52 -17.83
C ASP A 237 4.73 -3.89 -16.98
N PHE A 238 4.92 -3.19 -15.86
CA PHE A 238 5.98 -3.49 -14.90
C PHE A 238 5.85 -4.89 -14.30
N MET A 239 4.64 -5.26 -13.84
CA MET A 239 4.37 -6.58 -13.27
C MET A 239 4.59 -7.70 -14.29
N LEU A 240 4.17 -7.50 -15.55
CA LEU A 240 4.41 -8.44 -16.64
C LEU A 240 5.89 -8.62 -16.94
N SER A 241 6.64 -7.52 -17.00
CA SER A 241 8.08 -7.52 -17.22
C SER A 241 8.82 -8.23 -16.08
N PHE A 242 8.47 -7.93 -14.81
CA PHE A 242 9.01 -8.61 -13.64
C PHE A 242 8.73 -10.12 -13.67
N SER A 243 7.47 -10.48 -13.91
CA SER A 243 7.04 -11.88 -13.93
C SER A 243 7.76 -12.68 -15.02
N THR A 244 7.94 -12.11 -16.20
CA THR A 244 8.67 -12.76 -17.30
C THR A 244 10.15 -12.87 -16.98
N LYS A 245 10.76 -11.82 -16.40
CA LYS A 245 12.20 -11.79 -16.14
C LYS A 245 12.62 -12.78 -15.05
N PHE A 246 11.81 -12.91 -14.00
CA PHE A 246 12.14 -13.70 -12.81
C PHE A 246 11.37 -15.02 -12.71
N GLU A 247 10.69 -15.46 -13.78
CA GLU A 247 9.97 -16.73 -13.85
C GLU A 247 10.72 -17.89 -13.15
N PRO A 248 12.02 -18.16 -13.39
CA PRO A 248 12.71 -19.28 -12.75
C PRO A 248 12.77 -19.25 -11.21
N TYR A 249 12.53 -18.07 -10.61
CA TYR A 249 12.51 -17.87 -9.17
C TYR A 249 11.13 -18.08 -8.54
N PHE A 250 10.04 -18.11 -9.32
CA PHE A 250 8.67 -18.15 -8.80
C PHE A 250 8.37 -19.49 -8.10
N GLY A 251 7.90 -19.41 -6.85
CA GLY A 251 7.59 -20.55 -5.99
C GLY A 251 8.79 -21.40 -5.56
N ASN A 252 9.98 -21.14 -6.13
CA ASN A 252 11.23 -21.76 -5.72
C ASN A 252 11.97 -20.88 -4.72
N VAL A 253 12.22 -19.63 -5.08
CA VAL A 253 12.89 -18.63 -4.23
C VAL A 253 11.90 -17.57 -3.80
N ILE A 254 11.14 -17.01 -4.75
CA ILE A 254 10.08 -16.04 -4.49
C ILE A 254 8.84 -16.77 -3.98
N GLU A 255 8.44 -16.50 -2.75
CA GLU A 255 7.25 -17.09 -2.11
C GLU A 255 6.10 -16.08 -1.99
N GLU A 256 6.42 -14.79 -2.02
CA GLU A 256 5.48 -13.68 -1.86
C GLU A 256 5.79 -12.52 -2.81
N ILE A 257 4.75 -11.95 -3.42
CA ILE A 257 4.81 -10.71 -4.19
C ILE A 257 3.78 -9.72 -3.60
N GLY A 258 4.30 -8.71 -2.90
CA GLY A 258 3.56 -7.54 -2.47
C GLY A 258 3.45 -6.51 -3.59
N VAL A 259 2.26 -5.92 -3.75
CA VAL A 259 2.01 -4.85 -4.72
C VAL A 259 1.85 -3.53 -4.00
N GLY A 260 2.64 -2.52 -4.36
CA GLY A 260 2.56 -1.19 -3.76
C GLY A 260 1.31 -0.43 -4.24
N LEU A 261 0.41 -0.11 -3.30
CA LEU A 261 -0.89 0.52 -3.58
C LEU A 261 -0.96 1.99 -3.10
N GLY A 262 0.19 2.61 -2.90
CA GLY A 262 0.26 3.97 -2.37
C GLY A 262 1.63 4.34 -1.79
N PRO A 263 1.69 5.47 -1.07
CA PRO A 263 2.89 5.91 -0.35
C PRO A 263 3.41 4.83 0.59
N SER A 264 4.72 4.62 0.62
CA SER A 264 5.36 3.53 1.39
C SER A 264 4.88 2.11 1.02
N GLY A 265 4.26 1.96 -0.16
CA GLY A 265 3.68 0.71 -0.66
C GLY A 265 2.35 0.34 0.00
N GLU A 266 1.79 1.21 0.84
CA GLU A 266 0.60 0.95 1.63
C GLU A 266 -0.65 1.43 0.91
N LEU A 267 -1.74 0.67 0.98
CA LEU A 267 -3.06 1.09 0.52
C LEU A 267 -3.63 2.16 1.45
N ARG A 268 -3.23 3.41 1.23
CA ARG A 268 -3.74 4.60 1.94
C ARG A 268 -3.37 5.88 1.22
N TYR A 269 -3.98 6.97 1.67
CA TYR A 269 -3.54 8.31 1.31
C TYR A 269 -2.30 8.76 2.12
N PRO A 270 -1.50 9.72 1.62
CA PRO A 270 -0.37 10.31 2.34
C PRO A 270 -0.79 11.31 3.43
N ALA A 271 -1.76 10.95 4.27
CA ALA A 271 -2.37 11.87 5.26
C ALA A 271 -1.45 12.31 6.41
N HIS A 272 -0.33 11.60 6.60
CA HIS A 272 0.60 11.77 7.72
C HIS A 272 2.05 11.94 7.22
N PRO A 273 2.37 12.99 6.45
CA PRO A 273 3.72 13.18 5.90
C PRO A 273 4.73 13.53 7.01
N SER A 274 5.51 12.54 7.45
CA SER A 274 6.51 12.71 8.51
C SER A 274 7.84 13.28 8.03
N GLY A 275 8.18 13.10 6.74
CA GLY A 275 9.51 13.41 6.19
C GLY A 275 9.84 14.90 6.00
N ASP A 276 8.82 15.77 5.95
CA ASP A 276 8.99 17.22 5.72
C ASP A 276 8.56 18.09 6.90
N GLY A 277 8.19 17.46 8.03
CA GLY A 277 7.82 18.14 9.27
C GLY A 277 6.40 18.71 9.31
N ARG A 278 5.60 18.58 8.24
CA ARG A 278 4.19 19.02 8.24
C ARG A 278 3.35 18.28 9.26
N TRP A 279 3.60 16.98 9.43
CA TRP A 279 2.91 16.14 10.41
C TRP A 279 3.85 15.61 11.49
N LYS A 280 3.36 15.54 12.72
CA LYS A 280 4.02 14.94 13.87
C LYS A 280 3.03 14.06 14.61
N PHE A 281 3.49 12.88 15.03
CA PHE A 281 2.69 11.99 15.87
C PHE A 281 2.27 12.69 17.17
N PRO A 282 0.99 12.60 17.57
CA PRO A 282 -0.10 11.81 17.01
C PRO A 282 -1.12 12.65 16.21
N GLY A 283 -0.74 13.65 15.42
CA GLY A 283 -1.69 14.51 14.71
C GLY A 283 -2.74 13.73 13.88
N ILE A 284 -3.95 14.26 13.76
CA ILE A 284 -5.06 13.61 13.02
C ILE A 284 -4.83 13.46 11.50
N GLY A 285 -3.83 14.15 10.93
CA GLY A 285 -3.58 14.17 9.49
C GLY A 285 -4.52 15.10 8.72
N GLU A 286 -4.44 15.05 7.39
CA GLU A 286 -5.32 15.82 6.49
C GLU A 286 -5.77 14.96 5.30
N PHE A 287 -6.98 15.21 4.79
CA PHE A 287 -7.47 14.61 3.55
C PHE A 287 -6.60 15.03 2.35
N GLN A 288 -6.26 14.06 1.49
CA GLN A 288 -5.31 14.22 0.38
C GLN A 288 -5.99 14.06 -0.98
N CYS A 289 -7.08 14.80 -1.22
CA CYS A 289 -7.91 14.67 -2.42
C CYS A 289 -8.02 15.96 -3.25
N HIS A 290 -7.13 16.92 -3.03
CA HIS A 290 -7.23 18.25 -3.65
C HIS A 290 -6.52 18.38 -4.99
N ASP A 291 -6.04 17.26 -5.56
CA ASP A 291 -5.61 17.26 -6.95
C ASP A 291 -6.83 17.46 -7.86
N LYS A 292 -6.61 18.11 -9.02
CA LYS A 292 -7.73 18.48 -9.90
C LYS A 292 -8.61 17.29 -10.30
N TYR A 293 -8.03 16.11 -10.48
CA TYR A 293 -8.76 14.92 -10.96
C TYR A 293 -9.70 14.37 -9.89
N MET A 294 -9.23 14.31 -8.65
CA MET A 294 -10.04 13.94 -7.50
C MET A 294 -11.16 14.95 -7.25
N MET A 295 -10.86 16.26 -7.31
CA MET A 295 -11.86 17.30 -7.11
C MET A 295 -12.93 17.32 -8.21
N GLU A 296 -12.56 17.17 -9.48
CA GLU A 296 -13.51 17.03 -10.59
C GLU A 296 -14.41 15.80 -10.42
N ASN A 297 -13.83 14.69 -9.94
CA ASN A 297 -14.61 13.50 -9.65
C ASN A 297 -15.60 13.71 -8.50
N LEU A 298 -15.15 14.30 -7.38
CA LEU A 298 -16.00 14.62 -6.25
C LEU A 298 -17.19 15.49 -6.68
N MET A 299 -16.93 16.53 -7.48
CA MET A 299 -17.95 17.41 -8.03
C MET A 299 -18.98 16.66 -8.88
N THR A 300 -18.50 15.72 -9.71
CA THR A 300 -19.36 14.88 -10.55
C THR A 300 -20.27 13.98 -9.70
N VAL A 301 -19.70 13.29 -8.70
CA VAL A 301 -20.45 12.38 -7.82
C VAL A 301 -21.46 13.16 -6.97
N ALA A 302 -21.08 14.32 -6.42
CA ALA A 302 -21.98 15.19 -5.67
C ALA A 302 -23.16 15.70 -6.50
N SER A 303 -22.91 16.02 -7.78
CA SER A 303 -23.96 16.43 -8.72
C SER A 303 -24.94 15.29 -9.03
N GLN A 304 -24.44 14.06 -9.13
CA GLN A 304 -25.27 12.86 -9.35
C GLN A 304 -26.16 12.54 -8.15
N GLU A 305 -25.70 12.80 -6.92
CA GLU A 305 -26.48 12.71 -5.69
C GLU A 305 -27.49 13.87 -5.52
N GLY A 306 -27.57 14.80 -6.48
CA GLY A 306 -28.46 15.97 -6.41
C GLY A 306 -28.03 17.00 -5.36
N LYS A 307 -26.76 16.93 -4.92
CA LYS A 307 -26.15 17.82 -3.91
C LYS A 307 -24.85 18.44 -4.45
N PRO A 308 -24.88 19.20 -5.55
CA PRO A 308 -23.67 19.74 -6.18
C PRO A 308 -22.80 20.57 -5.21
N GLN A 309 -23.41 21.22 -4.21
CA GLN A 309 -22.70 21.96 -3.16
C GLN A 309 -21.79 21.10 -2.27
N TRP A 310 -21.99 19.78 -2.22
CA TRP A 310 -21.10 18.85 -1.51
C TRP A 310 -19.80 18.59 -2.28
N GLY A 311 -19.80 18.88 -3.58
CA GLY A 311 -18.68 18.61 -4.48
C GLY A 311 -17.59 19.67 -4.51
N SER A 312 -17.87 20.86 -3.97
CA SER A 312 -17.04 22.05 -4.18
C SER A 312 -15.84 22.16 -3.24
N ARG A 313 -15.74 21.32 -2.19
CA ARG A 313 -14.65 21.37 -1.20
C ARG A 313 -14.54 20.08 -0.37
N ASP A 314 -13.40 19.91 0.28
CA ASP A 314 -13.21 18.97 1.39
C ASP A 314 -14.05 19.35 2.61
N PRO A 315 -14.18 18.46 3.60
CA PRO A 315 -15.03 18.72 4.74
C PRO A 315 -14.66 20.01 5.47
N PRO A 316 -15.64 20.91 5.67
CA PRO A 316 -15.37 22.14 6.39
C PRO A 316 -14.95 21.79 7.82
N SER A 317 -13.99 22.55 8.35
CA SER A 317 -13.55 22.40 9.75
C SER A 317 -12.93 21.04 10.10
N ALA A 318 -12.22 20.41 9.15
CA ALA A 318 -11.44 19.18 9.36
C ALA A 318 -10.07 19.39 10.04
N GLY A 319 -9.81 20.56 10.63
CA GLY A 319 -8.55 20.83 11.34
C GLY A 319 -7.34 20.93 10.41
N CYS A 320 -6.17 20.57 10.91
CA CYS A 320 -4.91 20.47 10.15
C CYS A 320 -4.09 19.25 10.62
N TYR A 321 -2.97 18.97 9.96
CA TYR A 321 -2.14 17.78 10.20
C TYR A 321 -1.92 17.46 11.69
N ASN A 322 -1.58 18.47 12.49
CA ASN A 322 -1.21 18.32 13.90
C ASN A 322 -2.34 18.64 14.88
N SER A 323 -3.56 18.84 14.38
CA SER A 323 -4.73 19.02 15.24
C SER A 323 -4.96 17.76 16.07
N PHE A 324 -5.49 17.96 17.28
CA PHE A 324 -6.04 16.89 18.10
C PHE A 324 -7.52 16.76 17.76
N PRO A 325 -8.17 15.60 17.99
CA PRO A 325 -9.59 15.43 17.68
C PRO A 325 -10.46 16.46 18.43
N SER A 326 -10.09 16.76 19.68
CA SER A 326 -10.78 17.75 20.52
C SER A 326 -10.72 19.15 19.91
N GLY A 327 -11.87 19.73 19.63
CA GLY A 327 -11.98 21.06 19.03
C GLY A 327 -11.91 21.06 17.50
N VAL A 328 -12.04 19.90 16.85
CA VAL A 328 -12.17 19.79 15.39
C VAL A 328 -13.61 19.37 15.05
N PRO A 329 -14.49 20.32 14.67
CA PRO A 329 -15.93 20.07 14.53
C PRO A 329 -16.28 18.91 13.60
N PHE A 330 -15.50 18.67 12.53
CA PHE A 330 -15.76 17.56 11.63
C PHE A 330 -15.67 16.18 12.31
N PHE A 331 -14.74 16.02 13.25
CA PHE A 331 -14.49 14.76 13.96
C PHE A 331 -15.22 14.66 15.31
N GLU A 332 -16.04 15.67 15.65
CA GLU A 332 -16.86 15.75 16.86
C GLU A 332 -18.31 16.12 16.50
N GLU A 333 -18.91 17.09 17.21
CA GLU A 333 -20.34 17.46 17.12
C GLU A 333 -20.60 18.68 16.20
N GLY A 334 -19.83 18.82 15.12
CA GLY A 334 -20.08 19.85 14.10
C GLY A 334 -21.31 19.57 13.22
N HIS A 335 -21.87 20.61 12.60
CA HIS A 335 -23.05 20.48 11.71
C HIS A 335 -22.83 19.50 10.54
N ASP A 336 -21.68 19.62 9.87
CA ASP A 336 -21.28 18.77 8.74
C ASP A 336 -20.28 17.68 9.19
N ASN A 337 -20.41 17.17 10.42
CA ASN A 337 -19.48 16.19 10.98
C ASN A 337 -19.50 14.83 10.25
N PHE A 338 -18.60 13.93 10.65
CA PHE A 338 -18.43 12.59 10.10
C PHE A 338 -19.69 11.68 10.15
N LEU A 339 -20.70 12.02 10.96
CA LEU A 339 -21.99 11.31 11.06
C LEU A 339 -23.12 11.97 10.25
N SER A 340 -22.96 13.24 9.88
CA SER A 340 -23.90 13.99 9.03
C SER A 340 -24.06 13.32 7.66
N ASP A 341 -25.13 13.67 6.94
CA ASP A 341 -25.33 13.15 5.58
C ASP A 341 -24.18 13.55 4.63
N TYR A 342 -23.63 14.76 4.79
CA TYR A 342 -22.47 15.21 4.04
C TYR A 342 -21.20 14.42 4.42
N GLY A 343 -20.94 14.25 5.73
CA GLY A 343 -19.77 13.53 6.21
C GLY A 343 -19.77 12.07 5.76
N ARG A 344 -20.93 11.39 5.83
CA ARG A 344 -21.11 10.05 5.27
C ARG A 344 -20.85 10.02 3.77
N PHE A 345 -21.45 10.92 3.00
CA PHE A 345 -21.20 11.03 1.56
C PHE A 345 -19.71 11.19 1.23
N PHE A 346 -19.03 12.13 1.89
CA PHE A 346 -17.63 12.41 1.62
C PHE A 346 -16.73 11.22 2.00
N LEU A 347 -16.92 10.63 3.17
CA LEU A 347 -16.11 9.50 3.65
C LEU A 347 -16.38 8.22 2.85
N GLU A 348 -17.61 7.98 2.40
CA GLU A 348 -17.93 6.89 1.47
C GLU A 348 -17.25 7.08 0.12
N TRP A 349 -17.27 8.30 -0.44
CA TRP A 349 -16.55 8.62 -1.67
C TRP A 349 -15.04 8.44 -1.49
N TYR A 350 -14.46 9.03 -0.46
CA TYR A 350 -13.01 9.05 -0.23
C TYR A 350 -12.46 7.64 0.01
N SER A 351 -13.06 6.88 0.93
CA SER A 351 -12.67 5.48 1.15
C SER A 351 -13.00 4.58 -0.04
N GLY A 352 -14.14 4.80 -0.71
CA GLY A 352 -14.55 4.05 -1.89
C GLY A 352 -13.57 4.20 -3.06
N LYS A 353 -12.99 5.40 -3.23
CA LYS A 353 -11.93 5.64 -4.21
C LYS A 353 -10.69 4.81 -3.96
N LEU A 354 -10.26 4.71 -2.71
CA LEU A 354 -9.14 3.87 -2.29
C LEU A 354 -9.42 2.37 -2.54
N ILE A 355 -10.66 1.91 -2.30
CA ILE A 355 -11.05 0.52 -2.59
C ILE A 355 -11.05 0.25 -4.11
N CYS A 356 -11.57 1.16 -4.93
CA CYS A 356 -11.55 1.01 -6.39
C CYS A 356 -10.11 0.98 -6.96
N HIS A 357 -9.21 1.79 -6.39
CA HIS A 357 -7.78 1.79 -6.72
C HIS A 357 -7.16 0.41 -6.45
N ALA A 358 -7.38 -0.14 -5.26
CA ALA A 358 -6.92 -1.48 -4.90
C ALA A 358 -7.50 -2.55 -5.85
N ASP A 359 -8.79 -2.48 -6.14
CA ASP A 359 -9.50 -3.43 -7.02
C ASP A 359 -8.87 -3.45 -8.42
N ALA A 360 -8.64 -2.28 -9.00
CA ALA A 360 -8.08 -2.15 -10.34
C ALA A 360 -6.65 -2.72 -10.44
N ILE A 361 -5.78 -2.40 -9.48
CA ILE A 361 -4.38 -2.83 -9.50
C ILE A 361 -4.25 -4.31 -9.14
N LEU A 362 -4.97 -4.77 -8.11
CA LEU A 362 -4.92 -6.17 -7.69
C LEU A 362 -5.52 -7.11 -8.74
N ALA A 363 -6.53 -6.67 -9.50
CA ALA A 363 -7.03 -7.43 -10.65
C ALA A 363 -5.91 -7.68 -11.67
N LYS A 364 -5.12 -6.64 -12.02
CA LYS A 364 -3.96 -6.79 -12.92
C LYS A 364 -2.90 -7.71 -12.35
N ALA A 365 -2.56 -7.53 -11.07
CA ALA A 365 -1.56 -8.37 -10.40
C ALA A 365 -1.99 -9.85 -10.36
N ALA A 366 -3.25 -10.11 -9.98
CA ALA A 366 -3.80 -11.45 -9.92
C ALA A 366 -3.83 -12.13 -11.30
N ASP A 367 -4.17 -11.40 -12.36
CA ASP A 367 -4.13 -11.93 -13.73
C ASP A 367 -2.71 -12.27 -14.17
N VAL A 368 -1.71 -11.43 -13.85
CA VAL A 368 -0.30 -11.71 -14.15
C VAL A 368 0.17 -12.99 -13.44
N LEU A 369 -0.15 -13.13 -12.15
CA LEU A 369 0.27 -14.30 -11.36
C LEU A 369 -0.48 -15.57 -11.75
N ARG A 370 -1.78 -15.49 -12.05
CA ARG A 370 -2.59 -16.65 -12.46
C ARG A 370 -2.09 -17.29 -13.75
N ARG A 371 -1.74 -16.47 -14.75
CA ARG A 371 -1.16 -16.95 -16.02
C ARG A 371 0.10 -17.80 -15.78
N ARG A 372 0.90 -17.47 -14.77
CA ARG A 372 2.11 -18.23 -14.40
C ARG A 372 1.82 -19.50 -13.61
N GLN A 373 0.84 -19.46 -12.71
CA GLN A 373 0.49 -20.62 -11.89
C GLN A 373 -0.06 -21.79 -12.72
N GLU A 374 -0.78 -21.49 -13.79
CA GLU A 374 -1.26 -22.49 -14.76
C GLU A 374 -0.10 -23.19 -15.49
N GLU A 375 1.05 -22.52 -15.66
CA GLU A 375 2.23 -23.02 -16.36
C GLU A 375 3.15 -23.90 -15.46
N GLU A 376 3.31 -23.56 -14.17
CA GLU A 376 4.43 -24.09 -13.36
C GLU A 376 4.08 -24.97 -12.14
N LYS A 377 2.80 -25.22 -11.83
CA LYS A 377 2.35 -25.96 -10.62
C LYS A 377 2.90 -25.42 -9.28
N ARG A 378 3.43 -24.19 -9.23
CA ARG A 378 3.99 -23.57 -8.02
C ARG A 378 3.30 -22.24 -7.74
N SER A 379 2.81 -22.07 -6.51
CA SER A 379 2.04 -20.89 -6.10
C SER A 379 2.90 -19.84 -5.41
N VAL A 380 2.83 -18.60 -5.89
CA VAL A 380 3.35 -17.40 -5.20
C VAL A 380 2.17 -16.64 -4.60
N MET A 381 2.30 -16.16 -3.37
CA MET A 381 1.24 -15.40 -2.70
C MET A 381 1.24 -13.95 -3.15
N LEU A 382 0.08 -13.46 -3.61
CA LEU A 382 -0.16 -12.03 -3.84
C LEU A 382 -0.45 -11.34 -2.52
N VAL A 383 0.15 -10.18 -2.26
CA VAL A 383 -0.01 -9.45 -0.99
C VAL A 383 -0.29 -7.97 -1.22
N ALA A 384 -1.19 -7.43 -0.39
CA ALA A 384 -1.42 -6.00 -0.27
C ALA A 384 -1.12 -5.54 1.16
N LYS A 385 -0.44 -4.41 1.30
CA LYS A 385 -0.05 -3.83 2.59
C LYS A 385 -0.99 -2.70 2.99
N ILE A 386 -1.37 -2.63 4.26
CA ILE A 386 -2.12 -1.49 4.83
C ILE A 386 -1.26 -0.70 5.81
N GLY A 387 -1.66 0.55 6.08
CA GLY A 387 -1.04 1.39 7.10
C GLY A 387 -1.55 1.06 8.51
N GLY A 388 -0.64 1.06 9.48
CA GLY A 388 -0.94 0.81 10.90
C GLY A 388 -1.34 2.09 11.60
N ILE A 389 -2.58 2.51 11.43
CA ILE A 389 -3.08 3.76 12.00
C ILE A 389 -3.78 3.47 13.33
N TYR A 390 -2.98 3.38 14.39
CA TYR A 390 -3.44 2.95 15.72
C TYR A 390 -3.76 4.10 16.68
N TRP A 391 -3.37 5.34 16.37
CA TRP A 391 -3.64 6.52 17.21
C TRP A 391 -5.03 7.07 16.95
N TRP A 392 -5.65 7.62 17.99
CA TRP A 392 -7.07 8.01 18.00
C TRP A 392 -8.09 6.90 17.75
N TYR A 393 -7.66 5.63 17.72
CA TYR A 393 -8.52 4.47 17.51
C TYR A 393 -9.61 4.33 18.58
N LYS A 394 -9.36 4.80 19.82
CA LYS A 394 -10.35 4.78 20.92
C LYS A 394 -11.33 5.97 20.89
N THR A 395 -11.27 6.85 19.90
CA THR A 395 -12.26 7.92 19.70
C THR A 395 -13.47 7.40 18.94
N SER A 396 -14.59 8.12 18.91
CA SER A 396 -15.76 7.71 18.12
C SER A 396 -15.54 7.84 16.61
N SER A 397 -14.76 8.85 16.19
CA SER A 397 -14.55 9.22 14.79
C SER A 397 -13.32 8.59 14.14
N HIS A 398 -12.35 8.10 14.90
CA HIS A 398 -11.11 7.50 14.38
C HIS A 398 -10.41 8.40 13.34
N PRO A 399 -10.15 9.68 13.65
CA PRO A 399 -9.84 10.70 12.65
C PRO A 399 -8.59 10.41 11.80
N ALA A 400 -7.56 9.80 12.38
CA ALA A 400 -6.37 9.43 11.62
C ALA A 400 -6.63 8.30 10.60
N GLU A 401 -7.52 7.36 10.93
CA GLU A 401 -7.95 6.32 10.00
C GLU A 401 -8.77 6.95 8.86
N LEU A 402 -9.69 7.86 9.20
CA LEU A 402 -10.51 8.58 8.22
C LEU A 402 -9.67 9.37 7.22
N THR A 403 -8.70 10.15 7.69
CA THR A 403 -7.81 10.94 6.80
C THR A 403 -6.90 10.04 5.97
N ALA A 404 -6.48 8.87 6.48
CA ALA A 404 -5.75 7.88 5.71
C ALA A 404 -6.60 7.15 4.65
N GLY A 405 -7.93 7.31 4.68
CA GLY A 405 -8.88 6.70 3.75
C GLY A 405 -9.57 5.43 4.25
N TYR A 406 -9.29 5.00 5.48
CA TYR A 406 -10.04 3.92 6.12
C TYR A 406 -11.27 4.51 6.79
N TYR A 407 -12.45 4.30 6.21
CA TYR A 407 -13.71 4.74 6.83
C TYR A 407 -14.11 3.82 8.00
N ASN A 408 -13.23 3.72 8.98
CA ASN A 408 -13.44 3.03 10.24
C ASN A 408 -13.95 4.02 11.28
N THR A 409 -14.94 3.64 12.06
CA THR A 409 -15.46 4.43 13.19
C THR A 409 -15.96 3.47 14.26
N ALA A 410 -16.32 3.97 15.44
CA ALA A 410 -16.93 3.14 16.48
C ALA A 410 -18.24 2.42 16.03
N LEU A 411 -18.89 2.90 14.95
CA LEU A 411 -20.15 2.37 14.43
C LEU A 411 -20.02 1.66 13.08
N ARG A 412 -18.82 1.66 12.47
CA ARG A 412 -18.60 1.15 11.11
C ARG A 412 -17.24 0.51 10.99
N ASP A 413 -17.23 -0.75 10.54
CA ASP A 413 -16.01 -1.46 10.22
C ASP A 413 -15.44 -0.99 8.86
N GLY A 414 -14.36 -0.20 8.92
CA GLY A 414 -13.67 0.33 7.75
C GLY A 414 -12.80 -0.68 7.00
N TYR A 415 -12.43 -1.78 7.66
CA TYR A 415 -11.52 -2.79 7.12
C TYR A 415 -12.25 -3.92 6.40
N ASP A 416 -13.54 -4.14 6.66
CA ASP A 416 -14.33 -5.16 5.95
C ASP A 416 -14.37 -4.97 4.41
N PRO A 417 -14.55 -3.75 3.85
CA PRO A 417 -14.43 -3.53 2.41
C PRO A 417 -13.03 -3.78 1.87
N VAL A 418 -11.98 -3.45 2.62
CA VAL A 418 -10.59 -3.73 2.27
C VAL A 418 -10.36 -5.24 2.18
N ALA A 419 -10.74 -5.97 3.23
CA ALA A 419 -10.65 -7.43 3.25
C ALA A 419 -11.48 -8.07 2.12
N SER A 420 -12.63 -7.48 1.78
CA SER A 420 -13.48 -7.97 0.69
C SER A 420 -12.84 -7.82 -0.69
N VAL A 421 -12.13 -6.73 -0.98
CA VAL A 421 -11.44 -6.55 -2.27
C VAL A 421 -10.20 -7.44 -2.37
N LEU A 422 -9.45 -7.61 -1.27
CA LEU A 422 -8.33 -8.55 -1.23
C LEU A 422 -8.79 -10.00 -1.47
N SER A 423 -9.85 -10.43 -0.80
CA SER A 423 -10.45 -11.76 -0.95
C SER A 423 -10.86 -12.04 -2.40
N ARG A 424 -11.47 -11.06 -3.07
CA ARG A 424 -11.88 -11.15 -4.48
C ARG A 424 -10.72 -11.52 -5.42
N HIS A 425 -9.54 -10.99 -5.15
CA HIS A 425 -8.34 -11.19 -5.98
C HIS A 425 -7.39 -12.27 -5.43
N GLY A 426 -7.79 -12.98 -4.37
CA GLY A 426 -6.93 -13.97 -3.72
C GLY A 426 -5.66 -13.37 -3.09
N ALA A 427 -5.68 -12.08 -2.76
CA ALA A 427 -4.57 -11.39 -2.13
C ALA A 427 -4.60 -11.57 -0.61
N ALA A 428 -3.44 -11.83 0.00
CA ALA A 428 -3.26 -11.79 1.44
C ALA A 428 -3.05 -10.35 1.92
N LEU A 429 -3.33 -10.13 3.20
CA LEU A 429 -3.17 -8.84 3.86
C LEU A 429 -1.87 -8.81 4.68
N HIS A 430 -1.02 -7.81 4.42
CA HIS A 430 0.15 -7.54 5.26
C HIS A 430 -0.17 -6.47 6.30
N ILE A 431 -0.09 -6.85 7.58
CA ILE A 431 -0.36 -5.98 8.72
C ILE A 431 0.93 -5.49 9.40
N PRO A 432 1.03 -4.19 9.74
CA PRO A 432 2.12 -3.66 10.56
C PRO A 432 1.81 -3.83 12.06
N CYS A 433 2.65 -3.24 12.92
CA CYS A 433 2.42 -3.07 14.37
C CYS A 433 2.38 -4.35 15.20
N LEU A 434 2.90 -5.48 14.71
CA LEU A 434 2.95 -6.71 15.51
C LEU A 434 3.85 -6.59 16.75
N ASP A 435 4.72 -5.59 16.84
CA ASP A 435 5.58 -5.27 17.99
C ASP A 435 4.95 -4.40 19.08
N MET A 436 3.74 -3.89 18.83
CA MET A 436 3.13 -2.87 19.68
C MET A 436 2.13 -3.47 20.66
N ALA A 437 2.06 -2.89 21.86
CA ALA A 437 1.04 -3.15 22.86
C ALA A 437 0.35 -1.84 23.28
N ASP A 438 -0.92 -1.89 23.68
CA ASP A 438 -1.66 -0.70 24.12
C ASP A 438 -0.99 -0.05 25.34
N CYS A 439 -0.43 -0.86 26.25
CA CYS A 439 0.22 -0.39 27.48
C CYS A 439 1.51 0.41 27.24
N GLU A 440 2.11 0.32 26.05
CA GLU A 440 3.30 1.08 25.66
C GLU A 440 2.95 2.41 24.98
N THR A 441 1.66 2.66 24.73
CA THR A 441 1.19 3.88 24.09
C THR A 441 0.73 4.92 25.12
N PRO A 442 0.99 6.23 24.90
CA PRO A 442 0.51 7.26 25.81
C PRO A 442 -1.03 7.33 25.84
N GLU A 443 -1.64 7.23 27.02
CA GLU A 443 -3.10 7.21 27.21
C GLU A 443 -3.81 8.40 26.55
N LYS A 444 -3.21 9.59 26.65
CA LYS A 444 -3.72 10.83 26.03
C LYS A 444 -3.89 10.79 24.51
N TYR A 445 -3.26 9.84 23.82
CA TYR A 445 -3.33 9.69 22.37
C TYR A 445 -4.38 8.66 21.93
N LEU A 446 -5.08 8.05 22.90
CA LEU A 446 -6.22 7.18 22.68
C LEU A 446 -5.88 6.07 21.67
N CYS A 447 -4.65 5.58 21.73
CA CYS A 447 -4.13 4.56 20.84
C CYS A 447 -4.72 3.18 21.18
N SER A 448 -4.87 2.32 20.17
CA SER A 448 -5.11 0.89 20.39
C SER A 448 -4.56 0.02 19.25
N PRO A 449 -3.23 -0.20 19.18
CA PRO A 449 -2.67 -1.16 18.23
C PRO A 449 -3.26 -2.58 18.41
N GLU A 450 -3.54 -3.01 19.64
CA GLU A 450 -4.14 -4.34 19.90
C GLU A 450 -5.62 -4.39 19.52
N GLY A 451 -6.35 -3.29 19.65
CA GLY A 451 -7.72 -3.15 19.14
C GLY A 451 -7.76 -3.28 17.62
N LEU A 452 -6.91 -2.51 16.94
CA LEU A 452 -6.76 -2.54 15.49
C LEU A 452 -6.39 -3.95 14.99
N LEU A 453 -5.41 -4.60 15.62
CA LEU A 453 -4.97 -5.94 15.27
C LEU A 453 -6.10 -6.96 15.36
N ARG A 454 -6.88 -6.92 16.46
CA ARG A 454 -8.04 -7.80 16.64
C ARG A 454 -9.09 -7.59 15.56
N GLN A 455 -9.44 -6.33 15.27
CA GLN A 455 -10.39 -6.01 14.20
C GLN A 455 -9.94 -6.56 12.85
N ILE A 456 -8.66 -6.38 12.50
CA ILE A 456 -8.12 -6.87 11.23
C ILE A 456 -8.17 -8.41 11.16
N HIS A 457 -7.84 -9.12 12.25
CA HIS A 457 -7.96 -10.58 12.28
C HIS A 457 -9.41 -11.03 12.10
N ASP A 458 -10.37 -10.38 12.77
CA ASP A 458 -11.79 -10.73 12.67
C ASP A 458 -12.32 -10.57 11.24
N VAL A 459 -12.02 -9.44 10.57
CA VAL A 459 -12.41 -9.24 9.16
C VAL A 459 -11.68 -10.20 8.23
N SER A 460 -10.42 -10.51 8.52
CA SER A 460 -9.63 -11.40 7.68
C SER A 460 -10.20 -12.81 7.69
N LYS A 461 -10.57 -13.29 8.88
CA LYS A 461 -11.27 -14.57 9.06
C LYS A 461 -12.63 -14.55 8.38
N LYS A 462 -13.44 -13.51 8.59
CA LYS A 462 -14.76 -13.35 7.96
C LYS A 462 -14.69 -13.42 6.43
N ARG A 463 -13.64 -12.84 5.82
CA ARG A 463 -13.43 -12.78 4.37
C ARG A 463 -12.51 -13.88 3.83
N THR A 464 -12.03 -14.78 4.69
CA THR A 464 -11.11 -15.89 4.34
C THR A 464 -9.86 -15.40 3.59
N ILE A 465 -9.22 -14.34 4.09
CA ILE A 465 -7.94 -13.86 3.57
C ILE A 465 -6.81 -14.32 4.48
N GLN A 466 -5.66 -14.62 3.88
CA GLN A 466 -4.46 -14.90 4.64
C GLN A 466 -3.88 -13.60 5.19
N VAL A 467 -3.18 -13.68 6.33
CA VAL A 467 -2.55 -12.54 6.99
C VAL A 467 -1.05 -12.81 7.11
N THR A 468 -0.24 -11.87 6.66
CA THR A 468 1.19 -11.77 6.97
C THR A 468 1.42 -10.50 7.76
N GLY A 469 2.58 -10.31 8.38
CA GLY A 469 2.82 -9.04 9.04
C GLY A 469 4.25 -8.75 9.41
N GLY A 470 4.47 -7.58 10.00
CA GLY A 470 5.77 -7.12 10.44
C GLY A 470 5.67 -6.18 11.62
N ASN A 471 6.83 -5.89 12.23
CA ASN A 471 6.95 -4.85 13.25
C ASN A 471 7.08 -3.46 12.60
N THR A 472 6.64 -2.43 13.30
CA THR A 472 6.72 -1.03 12.87
C THR A 472 8.02 -0.38 13.32
N SER A 473 8.55 -0.76 14.49
CA SER A 473 9.77 -0.18 15.06
C SER A 473 10.87 -1.22 15.30
N GLU A 474 12.15 -0.80 15.24
CA GLU A 474 13.28 -1.70 15.50
C GLU A 474 13.27 -2.18 16.96
N ARG A 475 12.89 -3.43 17.20
CA ARG A 475 12.75 -4.03 18.54
C ARG A 475 13.64 -5.26 18.69
N PHE A 476 14.58 -5.19 19.63
CA PHE A 476 15.54 -6.26 19.92
C PHE A 476 15.51 -6.72 21.37
N ASP A 477 14.74 -6.03 22.22
CA ASP A 477 14.55 -6.40 23.61
C ASP A 477 13.62 -7.63 23.72
N GLN A 478 13.80 -8.40 24.79
CA GLN A 478 13.08 -9.67 24.96
C GLN A 478 11.56 -9.49 25.11
N MET A 479 11.12 -8.35 25.64
CA MET A 479 9.69 -8.05 25.80
C MET A 479 9.05 -7.77 24.44
N GLY A 480 9.63 -6.90 23.62
CA GLY A 480 9.17 -6.61 22.27
C GLY A 480 9.16 -7.85 21.36
N LEU A 481 10.21 -8.67 21.41
CA LEU A 481 10.27 -9.92 20.63
C LEU A 481 9.22 -10.96 21.10
N ARG A 482 8.91 -10.99 22.40
CA ARG A 482 7.82 -11.81 22.94
C ARG A 482 6.47 -11.29 22.48
N GLN A 483 6.24 -9.98 22.52
CA GLN A 483 5.02 -9.33 22.05
C GLN A 483 4.76 -9.66 20.57
N ILE A 484 5.80 -9.60 19.73
CA ILE A 484 5.71 -10.00 18.31
C ILE A 484 5.20 -11.43 18.18
N ARG A 485 5.78 -12.36 18.93
CA ARG A 485 5.39 -13.77 18.88
C ARG A 485 3.94 -13.96 19.32
N GLU A 486 3.52 -13.28 20.39
CA GLU A 486 2.15 -13.34 20.91
C GLU A 486 1.16 -12.76 19.89
N ASN A 487 1.46 -11.61 19.30
CA ASN A 487 0.64 -10.96 18.27
C ASN A 487 0.61 -11.73 16.94
N CYS A 488 1.58 -12.61 16.68
CA CYS A 488 1.56 -13.51 15.52
C CYS A 488 0.59 -14.68 15.70
N VAL A 489 0.14 -14.97 16.93
CA VAL A 489 -0.83 -16.01 17.26
C VAL A 489 -2.19 -15.35 17.50
N GLN A 490 -3.17 -15.69 16.67
CA GLN A 490 -4.52 -15.17 16.78
C GLN A 490 -5.26 -15.79 17.98
N PRO A 491 -6.32 -15.13 18.52
CA PRO A 491 -7.07 -15.65 19.66
C PRO A 491 -7.70 -17.05 19.45
N ASN A 492 -7.91 -17.48 18.20
CA ASN A 492 -8.39 -18.81 17.84
C ASN A 492 -7.28 -19.86 17.70
N GLY A 493 -6.03 -19.50 17.95
CA GLY A 493 -4.84 -20.34 17.77
C GLY A 493 -4.29 -20.40 16.35
N GLU A 494 -4.87 -19.67 15.38
CA GLU A 494 -4.30 -19.57 14.04
C GLU A 494 -3.14 -18.57 14.02
N THR A 495 -2.07 -18.86 13.28
CA THR A 495 -0.95 -17.93 13.18
C THR A 495 -1.02 -17.13 11.90
N VAL A 496 -0.36 -15.96 11.88
CA VAL A 496 0.00 -15.30 10.62
C VAL A 496 0.82 -16.27 9.74
N ARG A 497 0.71 -16.11 8.43
CA ARG A 497 1.34 -16.99 7.44
C ARG A 497 2.86 -16.82 7.41
N SER A 498 3.34 -15.61 7.69
CA SER A 498 4.74 -15.22 7.75
C SER A 498 4.89 -13.93 8.56
N PHE A 499 6.09 -13.73 9.13
CA PHE A 499 6.47 -12.50 9.82
C PHE A 499 7.71 -11.90 9.15
N THR A 500 7.68 -10.61 8.84
CA THR A 500 8.80 -9.85 8.26
C THR A 500 9.36 -8.88 9.28
N PHE A 501 10.57 -9.13 9.75
CA PHE A 501 11.28 -8.26 10.68
C PHE A 501 11.78 -6.98 9.99
N PHE A 502 11.31 -5.83 10.45
CA PHE A 502 11.72 -4.50 10.03
C PHE A 502 12.80 -3.96 10.99
N ARG A 503 14.08 -3.94 10.64
CA ARG A 503 14.70 -4.23 9.35
C ARG A 503 16.18 -4.57 9.55
N LEU A 504 16.83 -5.16 8.54
CA LEU A 504 18.27 -5.44 8.55
C LEU A 504 19.06 -4.13 8.65
N ASN A 505 19.87 -4.04 9.69
CA ASN A 505 20.78 -2.94 9.98
C ASN A 505 21.97 -3.48 10.79
N GLU A 506 22.94 -2.65 11.13
CA GLU A 506 24.07 -3.05 11.97
C GLU A 506 23.69 -3.44 13.40
N LYS A 507 22.56 -2.92 13.93
CA LYS A 507 22.15 -3.15 15.32
C LYS A 507 21.75 -4.60 15.55
N ILE A 508 21.20 -5.30 14.55
CA ILE A 508 20.83 -6.72 14.69
C ILE A 508 22.04 -7.59 15.07
N PHE A 509 23.24 -7.24 14.59
CA PHE A 509 24.46 -8.00 14.78
C PHE A 509 25.26 -7.58 16.02
N ARG A 510 24.77 -6.61 16.81
CA ARG A 510 25.34 -6.32 18.13
C ARG A 510 25.13 -7.54 19.03
N VAL A 511 26.14 -7.89 19.83
CA VAL A 511 26.16 -9.12 20.63
C VAL A 511 24.87 -9.28 21.45
N GLU A 512 24.44 -8.24 22.17
CA GLU A 512 23.23 -8.24 22.99
C GLU A 512 21.96 -8.51 22.18
N ASN A 513 21.81 -7.82 21.04
CA ASN A 513 20.64 -7.96 20.18
C ASN A 513 20.62 -9.32 19.47
N TRP A 514 21.78 -9.79 18.99
CA TRP A 514 21.92 -11.08 18.34
C TRP A 514 21.59 -12.23 19.29
N ASN A 515 22.01 -12.11 20.56
CA ASN A 515 21.70 -13.06 21.62
C ASN A 515 20.20 -13.16 21.93
N ASN A 516 19.41 -12.12 21.66
CA ASN A 516 17.95 -12.16 21.75
C ASN A 516 17.28 -12.60 20.43
N PHE A 517 17.84 -12.15 19.29
CA PHE A 517 17.28 -12.40 17.96
C PHE A 517 17.33 -13.88 17.58
N VAL A 518 18.47 -14.58 17.78
CA VAL A 518 18.60 -15.99 17.40
C VAL A 518 17.60 -16.88 18.17
N PRO A 519 17.44 -16.76 19.51
CA PRO A 519 16.38 -17.47 20.22
C PRO A 519 14.98 -17.13 19.71
N PHE A 520 14.70 -15.87 19.39
CA PHE A 520 13.43 -15.46 18.81
C PHE A 520 13.15 -16.19 17.49
N ILE A 521 14.11 -16.25 16.56
CA ILE A 521 13.98 -16.98 15.29
C ILE A 521 13.69 -18.47 15.54
N ARG A 522 14.41 -19.08 16.49
CA ARG A 522 14.18 -20.48 16.87
C ARG A 522 12.79 -20.70 17.45
N GLN A 523 12.30 -19.79 18.28
CA GLN A 523 10.96 -19.87 18.89
C GLN A 523 9.84 -19.68 17.87
N MET A 524 9.99 -18.76 16.91
CA MET A 524 9.05 -18.59 15.80
C MET A 524 8.99 -19.83 14.89
N SER A 525 10.11 -20.54 14.78
CA SER A 525 10.27 -21.78 14.00
C SER A 525 10.02 -23.05 14.82
N ALA A 526 9.84 -22.94 16.14
CA ALA A 526 9.49 -24.02 17.03
C ALA A 526 7.98 -24.20 17.05
N ASP A 527 7.54 -25.39 17.44
CA ASP A 527 6.12 -25.65 17.62
C ASP A 527 5.63 -24.79 18.80
N VAL A 528 4.74 -23.83 18.53
CA VAL A 528 4.13 -22.92 19.52
C VAL A 528 3.02 -23.62 20.29
#